data_AF-A0A846DNS9-F1
#
_entry.id   AF-A0A846DNS9-F1
#
_cell.length_a   1.000
_cell.length_b   1.000
_cell.length_c   1.000
_cell.angle_alpha   90.00
_cell.angle_beta   90.00
_cell.angle_gamma   90.00
#
_symmetry.space_group_name_H-M   'P 1'
#
loop_
_entity.id
_entity.type
_entity.pdbx_description
1 polymer ?
#
loop_
_entity_poly.entity_id
_entity_poly.type
_entity_poly.pdbx_seq_one_letter_code
_entity_poly.pdbx_strand_id
1 'polypeptide(L)' 'LKDEALRITEAVVRQVYDHGLQFRTPEAITAAGTFRASHYLRAMGIWAVYLILKDNTK' A
#
# COMPACT_ATOMS: atom_id res chain seq x y z
N LEU A 1 -13.46 -11.12 -4.73
CA LEU A 1 -12.17 -10.48 -5.08
C LEU A 1 -12.02 -9.05 -4.54
N LYS A 2 -13.05 -8.19 -4.56
CA LYS A 2 -12.96 -6.81 -4.04
C LYS A 2 -12.46 -6.75 -2.57
N ASP A 3 -13.07 -7.52 -1.67
CA ASP A 3 -12.70 -7.52 -0.24
C ASP A 3 -11.29 -8.07 0.02
N GLU A 4 -10.83 -9.02 -0.80
CA GLU A 4 -9.48 -9.56 -0.70
C GLU A 4 -8.44 -8.55 -1.17
N ALA A 5 -8.70 -7.85 -2.28
CA ALA A 5 -7.85 -6.78 -2.77
C ALA A 5 -7.72 -5.63 -1.75
N LEU A 6 -8.83 -5.24 -1.10
CA LEU A 6 -8.82 -4.22 -0.05
C LEU A 6 -8.05 -4.68 1.20
N ARG A 7 -8.20 -5.95 1.63
CA ARG A 7 -7.41 -6.50 2.75
C ARG A 7 -5.91 -6.54 2.47
N ILE A 8 -5.52 -6.90 1.24
CA ILE A 8 -4.10 -6.87 0.83
C ILE A 8 -3.58 -5.43 0.84
N THR A 9 -4.36 -4.48 0.31
CA THR A 9 -3.99 -3.06 0.31
C THR A 9 -3.83 -2.53 1.73
N GLU A 10 -4.77 -2.86 2.63
CA GLU A 10 -4.71 -2.49 4.05
C GLU A 10 -3.44 -3.02 4.71
N ALA A 11 -3.07 -4.29 4.47
CA ALA A 11 -1.86 -4.87 5.03
C ALA A 11 -0.60 -4.08 4.62
N VAL A 12 -0.51 -3.65 3.36
CA VAL A 12 0.61 -2.80 2.88
C VAL A 12 0.58 -1.43 3.55
N VAL A 13 -0.59 -0.80 3.68
CA VAL A 13 -0.73 0.49 4.37
C VAL A 13 -0.26 0.38 5.82
N ARG A 14 -0.68 -0.67 6.53
CA ARG A 14 -0.26 -0.93 7.92
C ARG A 14 1.24 -1.11 8.02
N GLN A 15 1.87 -1.89 7.15
CA GLN A 15 3.32 -2.01 7.12
C GLN A 15 4.03 -0.65 6.96
N VAL A 16 3.49 0.27 6.16
CA VAL A 16 4.10 1.60 6.00
C VAL A 16 3.97 2.44 7.27
N TYR A 17 2.77 2.50 7.84
CA TYR A 17 2.48 3.37 8.98
C TYR A 17 3.01 2.81 10.31
N ASP A 18 2.89 1.50 10.54
CA ASP A 18 3.35 0.84 11.78
C ASP A 18 4.89 0.85 11.89
N HIS A 19 5.60 0.90 10.75
CA HIS A 19 7.07 0.97 10.72
C HIS A 19 7.64 2.40 10.57
N GLY A 20 6.82 3.45 10.65
CA GLY A 20 7.33 4.83 10.57
C GLY A 20 7.90 5.21 9.20
N LEU A 21 7.33 4.66 8.13
CA LEU A 21 7.78 4.84 6.74
C LEU A 21 6.89 5.82 5.95
N GLN A 22 5.97 6.52 6.62
CA GLN A 22 5.18 7.58 6.02
C GLN A 22 6.08 8.62 5.34
N PHE A 23 5.67 9.07 4.13
CA PHE A 23 6.41 10.00 3.26
C PHE A 23 7.74 9.50 2.69
N ARG A 24 8.13 8.26 3.00
CA ARG A 24 9.37 7.64 2.52
C ARG A 24 9.18 6.18 2.13
N THR A 25 7.96 5.84 1.72
CA THR A 25 7.52 4.48 1.40
C THR A 25 8.53 3.76 0.50
N PRO A 26 9.06 2.60 0.92
CA PRO A 26 10.10 1.90 0.20
C PRO A 26 9.55 1.02 -0.91
N GLU A 27 10.46 0.45 -1.70
CA GLU A 27 10.13 -0.55 -2.71
C GLU A 27 9.67 -1.88 -2.11
N ALA A 28 10.29 -2.30 -1.02
CA ALA A 28 9.98 -3.54 -0.31
C ALA A 28 10.24 -3.40 1.19
N ILE A 29 9.42 -4.10 1.98
CA ILE A 29 9.53 -4.26 3.44
C ILE A 29 9.59 -5.76 3.74
N THR A 30 10.55 -6.20 4.55
CA THR A 30 10.68 -7.60 4.97
C THR A 30 9.85 -7.88 6.21
N ALA A 31 9.65 -9.16 6.54
CA ALA A 31 8.97 -9.56 7.78
C ALA A 31 9.67 -9.07 9.05
N ALA A 32 10.98 -8.79 8.99
CA ALA A 32 11.75 -8.23 10.10
C ALA A 32 11.65 -6.68 10.20
N GLY A 33 10.85 -6.03 9.34
CA GLY A 33 10.68 -4.57 9.33
C GLY A 33 11.84 -3.81 8.69
N THR A 34 12.81 -4.50 8.08
CA THR A 34 13.86 -3.86 7.26
C THR A 34 13.33 -3.55 5.87
N PHE A 35 13.87 -2.51 5.22
CA PHE A 35 13.38 -2.05 3.92
C PHE A 35 14.50 -1.86 2.89
N ARG A 36 14.12 -1.84 1.60
CA ARG A 36 15.01 -1.54 0.47
C ARG A 36 14.45 -0.40 -0.36
N ALA A 37 15.34 0.53 -0.76
CA ALA A 37 15.05 1.69 -1.62
C ALA A 37 13.85 2.55 -1.14
N SER A 38 14.12 3.47 -0.22
CA SER A 38 13.14 4.45 0.29
C SER A 38 12.72 5.48 -0.79
N HIS A 39 11.61 6.20 -0.56
CA HIS A 39 11.05 7.21 -1.47
C HIS A 39 10.76 6.66 -2.88
N TYR A 40 10.10 5.50 -2.94
CA TYR A 40 9.94 4.77 -4.19
C TYR A 40 8.60 5.06 -4.89
N LEU A 41 8.64 5.30 -6.20
CA LEU A 41 7.46 5.70 -6.99
C LEU A 41 6.35 4.64 -7.04
N ARG A 42 6.71 3.35 -7.02
CA ARG A 42 5.76 2.22 -7.20
C ARG A 42 4.57 2.26 -6.25
N ALA A 43 4.77 2.72 -5.02
CA ALA A 43 3.70 2.81 -4.03
C ALA A 43 2.55 3.74 -4.48
N MET A 44 2.78 4.64 -5.43
CA MET A 44 1.73 5.46 -6.07
C MET A 44 0.71 4.64 -6.86
N GLY A 45 0.97 3.35 -7.13
CA GLY A 45 -0.02 2.44 -7.67
C GLY A 45 -1.29 2.32 -6.81
N ILE A 46 -1.25 2.69 -5.53
CA ILE A 46 -2.40 2.69 -4.62
C ILE A 46 -3.59 3.52 -5.14
N TRP A 47 -3.36 4.56 -5.95
CA TRP A 47 -4.44 5.37 -6.54
C TRP A 47 -5.37 4.56 -7.44
N ALA A 48 -4.94 3.41 -7.97
CA ALA A 48 -5.79 2.51 -8.75
C ALA A 48 -6.98 1.96 -7.95
N VAL A 49 -6.92 1.95 -6.61
CA VAL A 49 -8.03 1.53 -5.75
C VAL A 49 -9.29 2.37 -5.97
N TYR A 50 -9.15 3.65 -6.34
CA TYR A 50 -10.31 4.50 -6.65
C TYR A 50 -11.14 4.00 -7.83
N LEU A 51 -10.52 3.28 -8.79
CA LEU A 51 -11.25 2.67 -9.91
C LEU A 51 -12.22 1.58 -9.42
N ILE A 52 -11.84 0.85 -8.35
CA ILE A 52 -12.67 -0.18 -7.74
C ILE A 52 -13.83 0.45 -6.94
N LEU A 53 -13.58 1.58 -6.27
CA LEU A 53 -14.59 2.27 -5.47
C LEU A 53 -15.64 2.98 -6.35
N LYS A 54 -15.24 3.55 -7.48
CA LYS A 54 -16.14 4.23 -8.42
C LYS A 54 -17.21 3.30 -9.01
N ASP A 55 -16.92 2.01 -9.14
CA ASP A 55 -17.90 1.02 -9.60
C ASP A 55 -19.05 0.79 -8.62
N ASN A 56 -18.91 1.18 -7.35
CA ASN A 56 -19.93 0.96 -6.30
C ASN A 56 -20.92 2.13 -6.15
N THR A 57 -20.75 3.23 -6.89
CA THR A 57 -21.59 4.44 -6.79
C THR A 57 -22.71 4.54 -7.83
N LYS A 58 -23.18 3.40 -8.35
CA LYS A 58 -24.31 3.33 -9.29
C LYS A 58 -25.65 3.15 -8.58
#